data_AF-A0A7C1H6U9-F1
#
_entry.id   AF-A0A7C1H6U9-F1
#
_cell.length_a   1.000
_cell.length_b   1.000
_cell.length_c   1.000
_cell.angle_alpha   90.00
_cell.angle_beta   90.00
_cell.angle_gamma   90.00
#
_symmetry.space_group_name_H-M   'P 1'
#
loop_
_entity.id
_entity.type
_entity.pdbx_description
1 polymer ?
#
loop_
_entity_poly.entity_id
_entity_poly.type
_entity_poly.pdbx_seq_one_letter_code
_entity_poly.pdbx_strand_id
1 'polypeptide(L)'
;MDKFEIGDNFPNLNKKVSEWTIAELDCVADCALTQAIEAKDKRLEIEEKLQSIKDLNETAVLKDELIKFEIKWFSAMSLRKVIRKEKIKRGLPCLIGCLPF
;
A
#
# COMPACT_ATOMS: atom_id res chain seq x y z
N MET A 1 11.22 6.63 -14.12
CA MET A 1 10.99 5.68 -13.02
C MET A 1 9.57 5.21 -13.16
N ASP A 2 9.39 3.96 -13.61
CA ASP A 2 8.07 3.37 -13.77
C ASP A 2 7.33 3.36 -12.42
N LYS A 3 6.07 3.79 -12.43
CA LYS A 3 5.21 3.77 -11.24
C LYS A 3 4.98 2.31 -10.85
N PHE A 4 5.74 1.85 -9.87
CA PHE A 4 5.60 0.53 -9.29
C PHE A 4 4.23 0.42 -8.60
N GLU A 5 3.34 -0.47 -9.02
CA GLU A 5 2.07 -0.71 -8.32
C GLU A 5 2.17 -1.95 -7.43
N ILE A 6 1.98 -1.76 -6.12
CA ILE A 6 2.13 -2.84 -5.13
C ILE A 6 0.91 -3.77 -5.09
N GLY A 7 -0.27 -3.26 -5.45
CA GLY A 7 -1.53 -4.00 -5.40
C GLY A 7 -1.45 -5.34 -6.13
N ASP A 8 -1.18 -5.31 -7.42
CA ASP A 8 -1.19 -6.53 -8.25
C ASP A 8 0.08 -7.37 -8.08
N ASN A 9 1.19 -6.76 -7.64
CA ASN A 9 2.48 -7.43 -7.54
C ASN A 9 2.79 -8.01 -6.16
N PHE A 10 1.95 -7.76 -5.14
CA PHE A 10 2.23 -8.15 -3.75
C PHE A 10 2.69 -9.61 -3.57
N PRO A 11 2.03 -10.63 -4.17
CA PRO A 11 2.47 -12.03 -4.02
C PRO A 11 3.89 -12.28 -4.55
N ASN A 12 4.26 -11.62 -5.64
CA ASN A 12 5.58 -11.74 -6.25
C ASN A 12 6.64 -11.01 -5.44
N LEU A 13 6.30 -9.83 -4.91
CA LEU A 13 7.18 -9.04 -4.06
C LEU A 13 7.47 -9.75 -2.74
N ASN A 14 6.44 -10.29 -2.09
CA ASN A 14 6.56 -11.04 -0.84
C ASN A 14 7.57 -12.20 -0.94
N LYS A 15 7.59 -12.92 -2.07
CA LYS A 15 8.54 -14.02 -2.31
C LYS A 15 9.98 -13.54 -2.49
N LYS A 16 10.19 -12.33 -2.99
CA LYS A 16 11.52 -11.77 -3.29
C LYS A 16 12.14 -10.97 -2.14
N VAL A 17 11.38 -10.64 -1.09
CA VAL A 17 11.87 -9.82 0.04
C VAL A 17 13.13 -10.43 0.68
N SER A 18 13.22 -11.77 0.73
CA SER A 18 14.39 -12.49 1.25
C SER A 18 15.67 -12.34 0.42
N GLU A 19 15.56 -11.87 -0.82
CA GLU A 19 16.69 -11.74 -1.76
C GLU A 19 17.14 -10.28 -1.92
N TRP A 20 16.31 -9.32 -1.51
CA TRP A 20 16.60 -7.90 -1.67
C TRP A 20 17.69 -7.38 -0.74
N THR A 21 18.45 -6.42 -1.26
CA THR A 21 19.39 -5.62 -0.50
C THR A 21 18.67 -4.69 0.48
N ILE A 22 19.42 -4.13 1.43
CA ILE A 22 18.88 -3.16 2.41
C ILE A 22 18.25 -1.97 1.69
N ALA A 23 18.93 -1.44 0.67
CA ALA A 23 18.47 -0.29 -0.11
C ALA A 23 17.17 -0.58 -0.86
N GLU A 24 17.04 -1.78 -1.44
CA GLU A 24 15.79 -2.21 -2.09
C GLU A 24 14.66 -2.38 -1.07
N LEU A 25 14.94 -2.95 0.11
CA LEU A 25 13.97 -3.07 1.19
C LEU A 25 13.45 -1.70 1.65
N ASP A 26 14.32 -0.70 1.81
CA ASP A 26 13.91 0.66 2.16
C ASP A 26 13.11 1.32 1.05
N CYS A 27 13.61 1.30 -0.18
CA CYS A 27 12.95 1.92 -1.32
C CYS A 27 11.53 1.37 -1.53
N VAL A 28 11.35 0.05 -1.46
CA VAL A 28 10.03 -0.58 -1.62
C VAL A 28 9.13 -0.27 -0.42
N ALA A 29 9.66 -0.20 0.81
CA ALA A 29 8.88 0.15 1.99
C ALA A 29 8.39 1.62 1.97
N ASP A 30 9.22 2.52 1.46
CA ASP A 30 8.86 3.93 1.30
C ASP A 30 7.84 4.10 0.17
N CYS A 31 8.05 3.44 -0.96
CA CYS A 31 7.08 3.42 -2.06
C CYS A 31 5.71 2.89 -1.61
N ALA A 32 5.71 1.84 -0.77
CA ALA A 32 4.50 1.30 -0.15
C ALA A 32 3.82 2.29 0.79
N LEU A 33 4.59 3.04 1.57
CA LEU A 33 4.03 4.07 2.43
C LEU A 33 3.37 5.19 1.62
N THR A 34 4.05 5.69 0.59
CA THR A 34 3.50 6.74 -0.28
C THR A 34 2.19 6.28 -0.95
N GLN A 35 2.16 5.07 -1.51
CA GLN A 35 0.95 4.52 -2.12
C GLN A 35 -0.19 4.32 -1.12
N ALA A 36 0.12 3.92 0.12
CA ALA A 36 -0.88 3.79 1.16
C ALA A 36 -1.48 5.15 1.57
N ILE A 37 -0.66 6.20 1.63
CA ILE A 37 -1.12 7.57 1.91
C ILE A 37 -2.00 8.07 0.75
N GLU A 38 -1.53 7.95 -0.49
CA GLU A 38 -2.31 8.36 -1.67
C GLU A 38 -3.64 7.60 -1.79
N ALA A 39 -3.65 6.30 -1.47
CA ALA A 39 -4.87 5.50 -1.47
C ALA A 39 -5.85 5.96 -0.37
N LYS A 40 -5.34 6.38 0.79
CA LYS A 40 -6.16 6.91 1.88
C LYS A 40 -6.80 8.25 1.49
N ASP A 41 -6.04 9.15 0.87
CA ASP A 41 -6.55 10.46 0.46
C ASP A 41 -7.63 10.32 -0.61
N LYS A 42 -7.40 9.48 -1.63
CA LYS A 42 -8.40 9.17 -2.67
C LYS A 42 -9.66 8.50 -2.11
N ARG A 43 -9.50 7.65 -1.10
CA ARG A 43 -10.64 7.04 -0.42
C ARG A 43 -11.53 8.11 0.23
N LEU A 44 -10.94 9.10 0.90
CA LEU A 44 -11.69 10.20 1.51
C LEU A 44 -12.44 11.01 0.44
N GLU A 45 -11.80 11.33 -0.68
CA GLU A 45 -12.46 12.03 -1.80
C GLU A 45 -13.65 11.23 -2.37
N ILE A 46 -13.53 9.91 -2.49
CA ILE A 46 -14.62 9.05 -2.97
C ILE A 46 -15.75 8.97 -1.94
N GLU A 47 -15.42 8.86 -0.65
CA GLU A 47 -16.42 8.86 0.44
C GLU A 47 -17.20 10.18 0.49
N GLU A 48 -16.55 11.33 0.29
CA GLU A 48 -17.23 12.63 0.16
C GLU A 48 -18.16 12.67 -1.06
N LYS A 49 -17.72 12.18 -2.22
CA LYS A 49 -18.56 12.09 -3.42
C LYS A 49 -19.78 11.19 -3.19
N LEU A 50 -19.59 10.04 -2.55
CA LEU A 50 -20.67 9.10 -2.21
C LEU A 50 -21.75 9.72 -1.30
N GLN A 51 -21.41 10.70 -0.46
CA GLN A 51 -22.40 11.39 0.38
C GLN A 51 -23.33 12.32 -0.42
N SER A 52 -22.87 12.80 -1.58
CA SER A 52 -23.61 13.77 -2.42
C SER A 52 -24.33 13.12 -3.60
N ILE A 53 -23.90 11.92 -4.01
CA ILE A 53 -24.47 11.19 -5.14
C ILE A 53 -25.81 10.54 -4.76
N LYS A 54 -26.79 10.68 -5.65
CA LYS A 54 -28.11 10.00 -5.56
C LYS A 54 -28.29 8.92 -6.61
N ASP A 55 -27.43 8.88 -7.63
CA ASP A 55 -27.47 7.90 -8.70
C ASP A 55 -26.89 6.56 -8.22
N LEU A 56 -27.67 5.49 -8.36
CA LEU A 56 -27.30 4.15 -7.90
C LEU A 56 -26.20 3.51 -8.76
N ASN A 57 -26.12 3.83 -10.05
CA ASN A 57 -25.07 3.33 -10.94
C ASN A 57 -23.75 4.02 -10.64
N GLU A 58 -23.75 5.35 -10.47
CA GLU A 58 -22.54 6.09 -10.07
C GLU A 58 -22.05 5.64 -8.68
N THR A 59 -22.98 5.37 -7.76
CA THR A 59 -22.66 4.77 -6.45
C THR A 59 -21.97 3.41 -6.57
N ALA A 60 -22.45 2.54 -7.47
CA ALA A 60 -21.85 1.23 -7.69
C ALA A 60 -20.43 1.34 -8.24
N VAL A 61 -20.20 2.21 -9.22
CA VAL A 61 -18.87 2.48 -9.80
C VAL A 61 -17.89 3.00 -8.74
N LEU A 62 -18.31 3.98 -7.94
CA LEU A 62 -17.46 4.53 -6.87
C LEU A 62 -17.15 3.50 -5.77
N LYS A 63 -18.09 2.60 -5.46
CA LYS A 63 -17.84 1.49 -4.53
C LYS A 63 -16.83 0.48 -5.09
N ASP A 64 -16.92 0.15 -6.37
CA ASP A 64 -15.92 -0.71 -7.02
C ASP A 64 -14.53 -0.07 -7.05
N GLU A 65 -14.45 1.25 -7.26
CA GLU A 65 -13.20 2.00 -7.14
C GLU A 65 -12.66 1.97 -5.70
N LEU A 66 -13.52 2.14 -4.69
CA LEU A 66 -13.16 2.07 -3.28
C LEU A 66 -12.49 0.72 -2.94
N ILE A 67 -13.08 -0.39 -3.41
CA ILE A 67 -12.54 -1.74 -3.21
C ILE A 67 -11.12 -1.87 -3.79
N LYS A 68 -10.88 -1.31 -5.00
CA LYS A 68 -9.54 -1.32 -5.61
C LYS A 68 -8.53 -0.55 -4.74
N PHE A 69 -8.92 0.58 -4.17
CA PHE A 69 -8.06 1.34 -3.25
C PHE A 69 -7.78 0.59 -1.95
N GLU A 70 -8.77 -0.08 -1.38
CA GLU A 70 -8.59 -0.91 -0.19
C GLU A 70 -7.61 -2.06 -0.43
N ILE A 71 -7.70 -2.73 -1.58
CA ILE A 71 -6.75 -3.80 -1.97
C ILE A 71 -5.33 -3.23 -2.09
N LYS A 72 -5.15 -2.07 -2.75
CA LYS A 72 -3.85 -1.41 -2.88
C LYS A 72 -3.27 -1.04 -1.51
N TRP A 73 -4.08 -0.41 -0.65
CA TRP A 73 -3.67 -0.03 0.71
C TRP A 73 -3.28 -1.25 1.55
N PHE A 74 -4.11 -2.30 1.55
CA PHE A 74 -3.86 -3.51 2.30
C PHE A 74 -2.58 -4.23 1.85
N SER A 75 -2.36 -4.28 0.53
CA SER A 75 -1.16 -4.86 -0.07
C SER A 75 0.11 -4.09 0.31
N ALA A 76 0.06 -2.77 0.27
CA ALA A 76 1.16 -1.90 0.66
C ALA A 76 1.52 -2.05 2.16
N MET A 77 0.52 -2.04 3.04
CA MET A 77 0.72 -2.22 4.48
C MET A 77 1.25 -3.61 4.82
N SER A 78 0.76 -4.64 4.13
CA SER A 78 1.25 -6.00 4.26
C SER A 78 2.71 -6.13 3.82
N LEU A 79 3.09 -5.50 2.70
CA LEU A 79 4.47 -5.53 2.21
C LEU A 79 5.43 -4.86 3.19
N ARG A 80 5.07 -3.70 3.74
CA ARG A 80 5.87 -3.03 4.80
C ARG A 80 6.05 -3.93 6.01
N LYS A 81 5.01 -4.67 6.42
CA LYS A 81 5.10 -5.62 7.54
C LYS A 81 6.06 -6.78 7.24
N VAL A 82 6.04 -7.32 6.02
CA VAL A 82 6.97 -8.37 5.58
C VAL A 82 8.41 -7.83 5.56
N ILE A 83 8.65 -6.68 4.94
CA ILE A 83 9.96 -6.02 4.90
C ILE A 83 10.50 -5.78 6.32
N ARG A 84 9.66 -5.26 7.22
CA ARG A 84 10.03 -5.04 8.63
C ARG A 84 10.48 -6.35 9.30
N LYS A 85 9.72 -7.44 9.12
CA LYS A 85 10.09 -8.76 9.66
C LYS A 85 11.42 -9.26 9.10
N GLU A 86 11.63 -9.10 7.80
CA GLU A 86 12.87 -9.54 7.16
C GLU A 86 14.08 -8.73 7.64
N LYS A 87 13.93 -7.42 7.82
CA LYS A 87 14.99 -6.58 8.41
C LYS A 87 15.35 -7.02 9.83
N ILE A 88 14.35 -7.27 10.68
CA ILE A 88 14.56 -7.78 12.04
C ILE A 88 15.30 -9.12 12.00
N LYS A 89 14.88 -10.04 11.12
CA LYS A 89 15.51 -11.35 10.95
C LYS A 89 16.99 -11.26 10.57
N ARG A 90 17.37 -10.24 9.79
CA ARG A 90 18.76 -9.99 9.37
C ARG A 90 19.56 -9.12 10.33
N GLY A 91 19.00 -8.73 11.48
CA GLY A 91 19.65 -7.81 12.41
C GLY A 91 19.84 -6.39 11.83
N LEU A 92 19.07 -6.05 10.79
CA LEU A 92 19.15 -4.75 10.13
C LEU A 92 18.33 -3.70 10.89
N PRO A 93 18.78 -2.44 10.89
CA PRO A 93 18.01 -1.37 11.51
C PRO A 93 16.68 -1.19 10.75
N CYS A 94 15.59 -1.25 11.51
CA CYS A 94 14.28 -0.84 11.03
C CYS A 94 14.15 0.68 11.17
N LEU A 95 14.73 1.41 10.23
CA LEU A 95 14.57 2.87 10.11
C LEU A 95 13.25 3.27 9.47
N ILE A 96 12.48 2.31 8.94
CA ILE A 96 11.12 2.53 8.44
C ILE A 96 10.30 3.05 9.63
N GLY A 97 10.06 4.35 9.62
CA GLY A 97 9.59 5.14 10.76
C GLY A 97 8.69 4.39 11.72
N CYS A 98 9.09 4.42 12.98
CA CYS A 98 8.23 4.24 14.16
C CYS A 98 7.05 5.22 14.09
N LEU A 99 6.09 4.96 13.21
CA LEU A 99 4.74 5.47 13.38
C LEU A 99 4.00 4.41 14.20
N PRO A 100 3.59 4.72 15.43
CA PRO A 100 2.71 3.85 16.18
C PRO A 100 1.41 3.74 15.39
N PHE A 101 0.93 2.51 15.22
CA PHE A 101 -0.51 2.31 15.04
C PHE A 101 -1.23 2.74 16.31
#